data_AF-A0A962GH46-F1
#
_entry.id   AF-A0A962GH46-F1
#
_cell.length_a   1.000
_cell.length_b   1.000
_cell.length_c   1.000
_cell.angle_alpha   90.00
_cell.angle_beta   90.00
_cell.angle_gamma   90.00
#
_symmetry.space_group_name_H-M   'P 1'
#
loop_
_entity.id
_entity.type
_entity.pdbx_description
1 polymer ?
#
loop_
_entity_poly.entity_id
_entity_poly.type
_entity_poly.pdbx_seq_one_letter_code
_entity_poly.pdbx_strand_id
1 'polypeptide(L)'
;MTNDNNSQLAWLKKGIQTLDTKGWRALKINELCQELNVTKGSFYHWFKSKRDFEIQVLQYWKQRFTQGFIDQAEQGRSSREKLSLLGKQCIDGAINGNRLEFEINAWSFQDDEVKLFVTSVYEQRYQYLTKLLDHIYEDPILVKKHALILYSLVTGVDLFYRQLTKQELELIFSDYLIESHTS
;
A
#
# COMPACT_ATOMS: atom_id res chain seq x y z
N MET A 1 25.59 -3.76 -17.15
CA MET A 1 24.37 -3.72 -16.32
C MET A 1 23.24 -4.27 -17.17
N THR A 2 22.87 -5.54 -16.98
CA THR A 2 21.77 -6.18 -17.70
C THR A 2 20.47 -5.55 -17.22
N ASN A 3 19.87 -4.72 -18.07
CA ASN A 3 18.56 -4.16 -17.86
C ASN A 3 17.55 -5.31 -18.05
N ASP A 4 17.28 -6.08 -17.00
CA ASP A 4 16.36 -7.22 -17.09
C ASP A 4 14.91 -6.73 -17.02
N ASN A 5 14.52 -6.01 -18.08
CA ASN A 5 13.17 -5.55 -18.34
C ASN A 5 12.18 -6.72 -18.51
N ASN A 6 12.67 -7.96 -18.54
CA ASN A 6 11.87 -9.17 -18.71
C ASN A 6 12.02 -10.14 -17.53
N SER A 7 11.87 -9.63 -16.31
CA SER A 7 11.74 -10.43 -15.09
C SER A 7 10.31 -10.38 -14.56
N GLN A 8 9.87 -11.39 -13.81
CA GLN A 8 8.57 -11.36 -13.11
C GLN A 8 8.41 -10.08 -12.29
N LEU A 9 9.47 -9.65 -11.59
CA LEU A 9 9.45 -8.41 -10.81
C LEU A 9 9.26 -7.16 -11.67
N ALA A 10 9.87 -7.08 -12.86
CA ALA A 10 9.66 -5.95 -13.77
C ALA A 10 8.18 -5.84 -14.20
N TRP A 11 7.55 -6.98 -14.50
CA TRP A 11 6.11 -7.05 -14.80
C TRP A 11 5.25 -6.60 -13.62
N LEU A 12 5.53 -7.09 -12.41
CA LEU A 12 4.75 -6.72 -11.22
C LEU A 12 4.89 -5.22 -10.89
N LYS A 13 6.11 -4.68 -10.95
CA LYS A 13 6.36 -3.23 -10.77
C LYS A 13 5.61 -2.40 -11.81
N LYS A 14 5.63 -2.83 -13.07
CA LYS A 14 4.90 -2.16 -14.14
C LYS A 14 3.38 -2.26 -13.94
N GLY A 15 2.88 -3.38 -13.44
CA GLY A 15 1.48 -3.55 -13.03
C GLY A 15 1.06 -2.54 -11.95
N ILE A 16 1.86 -2.39 -10.89
CA ILE A 16 1.64 -1.37 -9.85
C ILE A 16 1.65 0.04 -10.43
N GLN A 17 2.65 0.37 -11.25
CA GLN A 17 2.72 1.69 -11.90
C GLN A 17 1.48 1.97 -12.76
N THR A 18 1.00 0.96 -13.48
CA THR A 18 -0.18 1.07 -14.33
C THR A 18 -1.44 1.27 -13.49
N LEU A 19 -1.58 0.53 -12.38
CA LEU A 19 -2.68 0.73 -11.44
C LEU A 19 -2.66 2.16 -10.89
N ASP A 20 -1.53 2.60 -10.35
CA ASP A 20 -1.37 3.90 -9.69
C ASP A 20 -1.66 5.09 -10.63
N THR A 21 -1.38 4.95 -11.93
CA THR A 21 -1.47 6.07 -12.90
C THR A 21 -2.65 5.99 -13.86
N LYS A 22 -3.15 4.80 -14.18
CA LYS A 22 -4.16 4.56 -15.23
C LYS A 22 -5.35 3.70 -14.76
N GLY A 23 -5.27 3.13 -13.56
CA GLY A 23 -6.31 2.26 -12.99
C GLY A 23 -6.32 0.84 -13.55
N TRP A 24 -7.13 -0.02 -12.92
CA TRP A 24 -7.12 -1.47 -13.15
C TRP A 24 -7.52 -1.91 -14.57
N ARG A 25 -8.37 -1.14 -15.25
CA ARG A 25 -8.78 -1.43 -16.63
C ARG A 25 -7.63 -1.28 -17.64
N ALA A 26 -6.55 -0.60 -17.26
CA ALA A 26 -5.35 -0.42 -18.07
C ALA A 26 -4.34 -1.58 -17.96
N LEU A 27 -4.59 -2.59 -17.11
CA LEU A 27 -3.76 -3.80 -17.03
C LEU A 27 -3.96 -4.72 -18.24
N LYS A 28 -3.58 -4.25 -19.44
CA LYS A 28 -3.71 -4.98 -20.69
C LYS A 28 -2.35 -5.52 -21.13
N ILE A 29 -2.28 -6.82 -21.38
CA ILE A 29 -1.04 -7.53 -21.74
C ILE A 29 -0.32 -6.83 -22.91
N ASN A 30 -1.02 -6.44 -23.97
CA ASN A 30 -0.40 -5.81 -25.14
C ASN A 30 0.27 -4.47 -24.80
N GLU A 31 -0.39 -3.63 -23.99
CA GLU A 31 0.12 -2.31 -23.60
C GLU A 31 1.33 -2.48 -22.68
N LEU A 32 1.26 -3.41 -21.73
CA LEU A 32 2.37 -3.73 -20.83
C LEU A 32 3.59 -4.31 -21.59
N CYS A 33 3.37 -5.18 -22.58
CA CYS A 33 4.42 -5.69 -23.47
C CYS A 33 5.15 -4.53 -24.19
N GLN A 34 4.39 -3.57 -24.73
CA GLN A 34 4.95 -2.41 -25.42
C GLN A 34 5.77 -1.53 -24.46
N GLU A 35 5.23 -1.24 -23.27
CA GLU A 35 5.93 -0.43 -22.26
C GLU A 35 7.20 -1.07 -21.71
N LEU A 36 7.23 -2.41 -21.62
CA LEU A 36 8.40 -3.17 -21.17
C LEU A 36 9.36 -3.54 -22.31
N ASN A 37 8.99 -3.26 -23.57
CA ASN A 37 9.72 -3.67 -24.76
C ASN A 37 9.97 -5.20 -24.82
N VAL A 38 8.92 -5.99 -24.60
CA VAL A 38 8.93 -7.46 -24.56
C VAL A 38 7.78 -8.05 -25.37
N THR A 39 7.82 -9.36 -25.61
CA THR A 39 6.79 -10.06 -26.39
C THR A 39 5.65 -10.59 -25.51
N LYS A 40 4.52 -10.94 -26.14
CA LYS A 40 3.47 -11.72 -25.46
C LYS A 40 3.96 -13.08 -25.00
N GLY A 41 4.85 -13.72 -25.75
CA GLY A 41 5.44 -15.00 -25.35
C GLY A 41 6.19 -14.88 -24.03
N SER A 42 6.90 -13.77 -23.82
CA SER A 42 7.61 -13.46 -22.57
C SER A 42 6.65 -13.30 -21.38
N PHE A 43 5.46 -12.74 -21.59
CA PHE A 43 4.44 -12.66 -20.53
C PHE A 43 4.03 -14.06 -20.05
N TYR A 44 3.75 -14.97 -20.98
CA TYR A 44 3.29 -16.33 -20.66
C TYR A 44 4.37 -17.23 -20.05
N HIS A 45 5.64 -16.81 -20.09
CA HIS A 45 6.71 -17.45 -19.33
C HIS A 45 6.55 -17.20 -17.81
N TRP A 46 6.09 -16.00 -17.42
CA TRP A 46 5.96 -15.58 -16.03
C TRP A 46 4.56 -15.80 -15.45
N PHE A 47 3.52 -15.68 -16.28
CA PHE A 47 2.13 -15.73 -15.84
C PHE A 47 1.30 -16.67 -16.71
N LYS A 48 0.51 -17.53 -16.08
CA LYS A 48 -0.34 -18.52 -16.76
C LYS A 48 -1.49 -17.86 -17.52
N SER A 49 -1.96 -16.72 -17.05
CA SER A 49 -3.08 -15.98 -17.63
C SER A 49 -3.04 -14.51 -17.22
N LYS A 50 -3.92 -13.69 -17.81
CA LYS A 50 -4.16 -12.31 -17.35
C LYS A 50 -4.59 -12.28 -15.89
N ARG A 51 -5.45 -13.22 -15.48
CA ARG A 51 -5.95 -13.29 -14.11
C ARG A 51 -4.85 -13.67 -13.11
N ASP A 52 -3.98 -14.60 -13.49
CA ASP A 52 -2.81 -14.97 -12.68
C ASP A 52 -1.89 -13.75 -12.46
N PHE A 53 -1.61 -12.98 -13.51
CA PHE A 53 -0.86 -11.73 -13.40
C PHE A 53 -1.53 -10.70 -12.47
N GLU A 54 -2.84 -10.48 -12.64
CA GLU A 54 -3.62 -9.57 -11.78
C GLU A 54 -3.53 -9.94 -10.29
N ILE A 55 -3.73 -11.21 -9.96
CA ILE A 55 -3.62 -11.69 -8.58
C ILE A 55 -2.20 -11.54 -8.05
N GLN A 56 -1.18 -11.84 -8.87
CA GLN A 56 0.21 -11.63 -8.45
C GLN A 56 0.56 -10.15 -8.27
N VAL A 57 -0.04 -9.23 -9.05
CA VAL A 57 0.10 -7.78 -8.84
C VAL A 57 -0.50 -7.37 -7.49
N LEU A 58 -1.68 -7.89 -7.12
CA LEU A 58 -2.29 -7.65 -5.81
C LEU A 58 -1.46 -8.23 -4.66
N GLN A 59 -0.89 -9.42 -4.84
CA GLN A 59 0.04 -10.02 -3.88
C GLN A 59 1.30 -9.17 -3.72
N TYR A 60 1.85 -8.67 -4.82
CA TYR A 60 3.00 -7.78 -4.81
C TYR A 60 2.68 -6.45 -4.11
N TRP A 61 1.50 -5.88 -4.35
CA TRP A 61 1.00 -4.72 -3.63
C TRP A 61 0.95 -4.98 -2.11
N LYS A 62 0.28 -6.07 -1.68
CA LYS A 62 0.22 -6.48 -0.28
C LYS A 62 1.63 -6.63 0.32
N GLN A 63 2.53 -7.31 -0.38
CA GLN A 63 3.89 -7.53 0.09
C GLN A 63 4.64 -6.20 0.26
N ARG A 64 4.51 -5.27 -0.70
CA ARG A 64 5.30 -4.03 -0.70
C ARG A 64 4.76 -2.95 0.24
N PHE A 65 3.44 -2.82 0.34
CA PHE A 65 2.76 -1.70 1.01
C PHE A 65 2.04 -2.14 2.29
N THR A 66 2.06 -3.42 2.63
CA THR A 66 1.60 -3.92 3.94
C THR A 66 2.73 -4.63 4.66
N GLN A 67 3.23 -5.74 4.11
CA GLN A 67 4.30 -6.48 4.79
C GLN A 67 5.58 -5.66 4.89
N GLY A 68 6.01 -5.02 3.81
CA GLY A 68 7.18 -4.14 3.83
C GLY A 68 7.03 -2.97 4.82
N PHE A 69 5.82 -2.42 4.98
CA PHE A 69 5.59 -1.34 5.95
C PHE A 69 5.70 -1.83 7.39
N ILE A 70 5.15 -3.03 7.66
CA ILE A 70 5.27 -3.72 8.93
C ILE A 70 6.75 -4.02 9.23
N ASP A 71 7.49 -4.59 8.26
CA ASP A 71 8.90 -4.96 8.44
C ASP A 71 9.79 -3.75 8.77
N GLN A 72 9.52 -2.60 8.15
CA GLN A 72 10.19 -1.34 8.48
C GLN A 72 9.75 -0.78 9.83
N ALA A 73 8.46 -0.86 10.16
CA ALA A 73 7.95 -0.43 11.45
C ALA A 73 8.57 -1.24 12.61
N GLU A 74 8.73 -2.55 12.43
CA GLU A 74 9.34 -3.45 13.42
C GLU A 74 10.80 -3.11 13.76
N GLN A 75 11.48 -2.22 13.02
CA GLN A 75 12.78 -1.68 13.41
C GLN A 75 12.71 -0.74 14.64
N GLY A 76 11.50 -0.24 14.98
CA GLY A 76 11.26 0.56 16.18
C GLY A 76 11.35 -0.26 17.47
N ARG A 77 11.88 0.35 18.54
CA ARG A 77 12.14 -0.31 19.82
C ARG A 77 10.90 -0.40 20.72
N SER A 78 9.94 0.50 20.54
CA SER A 78 8.68 0.55 21.28
C SER A 78 7.48 0.59 20.34
N SER A 79 6.30 0.15 20.77
CA SER A 79 5.10 0.20 19.93
C SER A 79 4.76 1.61 19.44
N ARG A 80 5.11 2.65 20.24
CA ARG A 80 4.99 4.05 19.84
C ARG A 80 5.96 4.41 18.71
N GLU A 81 7.21 3.96 18.78
CA GLU A 81 8.18 4.15 17.68
C GLU A 81 7.74 3.43 16.41
N LYS A 82 7.26 2.18 16.52
CA LYS A 82 6.74 1.41 15.37
C LYS A 82 5.55 2.12 14.72
N LEU A 83 4.63 2.65 15.53
CA LEU A 83 3.49 3.41 15.04
C LEU A 83 3.92 4.71 14.35
N SER A 84 4.92 5.42 14.90
CA SER A 84 5.47 6.61 14.27
C SER A 84 6.17 6.31 12.93
N LEU A 85 6.89 5.18 12.83
CA LEU A 85 7.49 4.73 11.57
C LEU A 85 6.42 4.39 10.52
N LEU A 86 5.29 3.77 10.90
CA LEU A 86 4.16 3.59 10.00
C LEU A 86 3.60 4.92 9.51
N GLY A 87 3.38 5.87 10.43
CA GLY A 87 2.89 7.22 10.08
C GLY A 87 3.80 7.90 9.05
N LYS A 88 5.12 7.89 9.27
CA LYS A 88 6.11 8.44 8.33
C LYS A 88 6.04 7.77 6.95
N GLN A 89 5.91 6.44 6.91
CA GLN A 89 5.77 5.71 5.65
C GLN A 89 4.47 6.05 4.90
N CYS A 90 3.35 6.27 5.62
CA CYS A 90 2.10 6.74 5.03
C CYS A 90 2.25 8.15 4.45
N ILE A 91 2.92 9.07 5.16
CA ILE A 91 3.20 10.43 4.69
C ILE A 91 4.05 10.40 3.41
N ASP A 92 5.15 9.64 3.42
CA ASP A 92 6.02 9.49 2.24
C ASP A 92 5.26 8.87 1.06
N GLY A 93 4.38 7.90 1.33
CA GLY A 93 3.51 7.29 0.32
C GLY A 93 2.53 8.29 -0.28
N ALA A 94 1.90 9.13 0.53
CA ALA A 94 0.96 10.15 0.07
C ALA A 94 1.62 11.27 -0.75
N ILE A 95 2.89 11.59 -0.46
CA ILE A 95 3.65 12.61 -1.20
C ILE A 95 4.15 12.09 -2.55
N ASN A 96 4.65 10.86 -2.58
CA ASN A 96 5.36 10.30 -3.75
C ASN A 96 4.49 9.38 -4.62
N GLY A 97 3.36 8.92 -4.09
CA GLY A 97 2.38 8.10 -4.81
C GLY A 97 1.32 8.94 -5.51
N ASN A 98 0.47 8.28 -6.30
CA ASN A 98 -0.71 8.91 -6.88
C ASN A 98 -1.98 8.42 -6.18
N ARG A 99 -2.58 7.33 -6.66
CA ARG A 99 -3.93 6.87 -6.29
C ARG A 99 -4.04 5.34 -6.21
N LEU A 100 -2.93 4.63 -6.00
CA LEU A 100 -2.89 3.16 -6.01
C LEU A 100 -3.99 2.51 -5.14
N GLU A 101 -4.12 2.95 -3.88
CA GLU A 101 -5.10 2.38 -2.94
C GLU A 101 -6.54 2.66 -3.36
N PHE A 102 -6.77 3.87 -3.88
CA PHE A 102 -8.06 4.24 -4.48
C PHE A 102 -8.41 3.35 -5.68
N GLU A 103 -7.45 3.12 -6.59
CA GLU A 103 -7.68 2.32 -7.80
C GLU A 103 -7.92 0.84 -7.48
N ILE A 104 -7.21 0.29 -6.49
CA ILE A 104 -7.43 -1.08 -6.00
C ILE A 104 -8.81 -1.19 -5.34
N ASN A 105 -9.21 -0.20 -4.54
CA ASN A 105 -10.55 -0.16 -3.97
C ASN A 105 -11.62 -0.07 -5.05
N ALA A 106 -11.45 0.81 -6.05
CA ALA A 106 -12.37 0.91 -7.18
C ALA A 106 -12.51 -0.41 -7.94
N TRP A 107 -11.41 -1.16 -8.09
CA TRP A 107 -11.43 -2.51 -8.67
C TRP A 107 -12.22 -3.49 -7.79
N SER A 108 -12.04 -3.45 -6.47
CA SER A 108 -12.75 -4.33 -5.52
C SER A 108 -14.28 -4.20 -5.58
N PHE A 109 -14.82 -3.05 -6.00
CA PHE A 109 -16.26 -2.87 -6.17
C PHE A 109 -16.83 -3.58 -7.41
N GLN A 110 -15.97 -4.06 -8.31
CA GLN A 110 -16.33 -4.68 -9.58
C GLN A 110 -15.98 -6.17 -9.64
N ASP A 111 -15.20 -6.69 -8.67
CA ASP A 111 -14.63 -8.03 -8.67
C ASP A 111 -14.60 -8.60 -7.25
N ASP A 112 -15.41 -9.64 -7.00
CA ASP A 112 -15.59 -10.22 -5.67
C ASP A 112 -14.32 -10.91 -5.13
N GLU A 113 -13.50 -11.52 -6.00
CA GLU A 113 -12.25 -12.14 -5.57
C GLU A 113 -11.26 -11.07 -5.13
N VAL A 114 -11.20 -9.93 -5.84
CA VAL A 114 -10.38 -8.77 -5.44
C VAL A 114 -10.91 -8.16 -4.16
N LYS A 115 -12.24 -8.07 -3.99
CA LYS A 115 -12.86 -7.61 -2.75
C LYS A 115 -12.46 -8.45 -1.55
N LEU A 116 -12.52 -9.78 -1.67
CA LEU A 116 -12.08 -10.69 -0.62
C LEU A 116 -10.59 -10.50 -0.31
N PHE A 117 -9.76 -10.36 -1.33
CA PHE A 117 -8.33 -10.11 -1.16
C PHE A 117 -8.06 -8.79 -0.40
N VAL A 118 -8.64 -7.68 -0.85
CA VAL A 118 -8.47 -6.35 -0.22
C VAL A 118 -8.99 -6.37 1.23
N THR A 119 -10.13 -7.01 1.48
CA THR A 119 -10.67 -7.18 2.84
C THR A 119 -9.67 -7.90 3.75
N SER A 120 -9.00 -8.95 3.26
CA SER A 120 -7.97 -9.66 4.03
C SER A 120 -6.74 -8.80 4.35
N VAL A 121 -6.38 -7.89 3.45
CA VAL A 121 -5.28 -6.92 3.66
C VAL A 121 -5.68 -5.90 4.73
N TYR A 122 -6.93 -5.46 4.70
CA TYR A 122 -7.46 -4.48 5.65
C TYR A 122 -7.52 -5.06 7.05
N GLU A 123 -7.97 -6.30 7.18
CA GLU A 123 -7.97 -7.03 8.45
C GLU A 123 -6.54 -7.17 8.99
N GLN A 124 -5.56 -7.56 8.16
CA GLN A 124 -4.16 -7.65 8.59
C GLN A 124 -3.60 -6.31 9.09
N ARG A 125 -3.86 -5.21 8.35
CA ARG A 125 -3.41 -3.87 8.74
C ARG A 125 -4.04 -3.44 10.06
N TYR A 126 -5.35 -3.66 10.21
CA TYR A 126 -6.10 -3.30 11.42
C TYR A 126 -5.64 -4.10 12.64
N GLN A 127 -5.41 -5.41 12.50
CA GLN A 127 -4.87 -6.25 13.56
C GLN A 127 -3.48 -5.79 14.01
N TYR A 128 -2.61 -5.43 13.06
CA TYR A 128 -1.28 -4.92 13.39
C TYR A 128 -1.35 -3.58 14.15
N LEU A 129 -2.17 -2.63 13.68
CA LEU A 129 -2.39 -1.37 14.39
C LEU A 129 -2.93 -1.59 15.80
N THR A 130 -3.93 -2.45 15.95
CA THR A 130 -4.52 -2.80 17.25
C THR A 130 -3.46 -3.37 18.20
N LYS A 131 -2.60 -4.28 17.72
CA LYS A 131 -1.49 -4.83 18.50
C LYS A 131 -0.54 -3.74 19.01
N LEU A 132 -0.19 -2.75 18.18
CA LEU A 132 0.68 -1.65 18.61
C LEU A 132 -0.01 -0.77 19.66
N LEU A 133 -1.28 -0.43 19.41
CA LEU A 133 -2.06 0.46 20.27
C LEU A 133 -2.38 -0.16 21.64
N ASP A 134 -2.54 -1.48 21.71
CA ASP A 134 -2.74 -2.23 22.96
C ASP A 134 -1.58 -2.05 23.96
N HIS A 135 -0.37 -1.80 23.45
CA HIS A 135 0.80 -1.49 24.29
C HIS A 135 0.94 0.00 24.62
N ILE A 136 0.02 0.84 24.11
CA ILE A 136 0.04 2.31 24.29
C ILE A 136 -1.11 2.75 25.19
N TYR A 137 -2.27 2.11 25.09
CA TYR A 137 -3.47 2.44 25.84
C TYR A 137 -3.93 1.24 26.66
N GLU A 138 -4.16 1.44 27.96
CA GLU A 138 -4.68 0.39 28.85
C GLU A 138 -6.18 0.11 28.62
N ASP A 139 -6.96 1.13 28.24
CA ASP A 139 -8.39 0.99 27.99
C ASP A 139 -8.64 0.39 26.59
N PRO A 140 -9.27 -0.80 26.49
CA PRO A 140 -9.59 -1.43 25.20
C PRO A 140 -10.48 -0.56 24.29
N ILE A 141 -11.31 0.33 24.87
CA ILE A 141 -12.11 1.28 24.10
C ILE A 141 -11.21 2.31 23.42
N LEU A 142 -10.17 2.80 24.10
CA LEU A 142 -9.19 3.71 23.51
C LEU A 142 -8.37 3.02 22.41
N VAL A 143 -7.94 1.77 22.63
CA VAL A 143 -7.26 0.96 21.59
C VAL A 143 -8.13 0.90 20.33
N LYS A 144 -9.40 0.49 20.47
CA LYS A 144 -10.33 0.40 19.33
C LYS A 144 -10.59 1.76 18.69
N LYS A 145 -10.82 2.80 19.47
CA LYS A 145 -11.06 4.17 18.98
C LYS A 145 -9.88 4.65 18.13
N HIS A 146 -8.66 4.56 18.65
CA HIS A 146 -7.48 5.03 17.92
C HIS A 146 -7.17 4.16 16.71
N ALA A 147 -7.43 2.84 16.75
CA ALA A 147 -7.27 1.96 15.59
C ALA A 147 -8.22 2.38 14.45
N LEU A 148 -9.50 2.63 14.77
CA LEU A 148 -10.50 3.11 13.81
C LEU A 148 -10.11 4.47 13.23
N ILE A 149 -9.74 5.43 14.08
CA ILE A 149 -9.34 6.78 13.64
C ILE A 149 -8.13 6.70 12.70
N LEU A 150 -7.06 6.04 13.11
CA LEU A 150 -5.84 5.92 12.30
C LEU A 150 -6.13 5.27 10.94
N TYR A 151 -6.91 4.20 10.94
CA TYR A 151 -7.21 3.49 9.71
C TYR A 151 -8.10 4.32 8.77
N SER A 152 -9.06 5.07 9.33
CA SER A 152 -9.85 6.07 8.59
C SER A 152 -9.00 7.22 8.05
N LEU A 153 -7.99 7.68 8.80
CA LEU A 153 -7.08 8.73 8.33
C LEU A 153 -6.23 8.27 7.15
N VAL A 154 -5.61 7.08 7.24
CA VAL A 154 -4.80 6.51 6.16
C VAL A 154 -5.63 6.36 4.88
N THR A 155 -6.80 5.75 4.98
CA THR A 155 -7.70 5.57 3.82
C THR A 155 -8.29 6.89 3.32
N GLY A 156 -8.52 7.85 4.22
CA GLY A 156 -9.04 9.17 3.90
C GLY A 156 -8.05 10.00 3.10
N VAL A 157 -6.75 9.99 3.45
CA VAL A 157 -5.69 10.73 2.76
C VAL A 157 -5.65 10.42 1.26
N ASP A 158 -5.79 9.14 0.89
CA ASP A 158 -5.80 8.70 -0.51
C ASP A 158 -7.02 9.20 -1.31
N LEU A 159 -8.06 9.70 -0.63
CA LEU A 159 -9.28 10.23 -1.25
C LEU A 159 -9.30 11.75 -1.39
N PHE A 160 -8.30 12.46 -0.85
CA PHE A 160 -8.23 13.91 -1.01
C PHE A 160 -7.91 14.26 -2.47
N TYR A 161 -8.84 14.94 -3.14
CA TYR A 161 -8.60 15.50 -4.47
C TYR A 161 -7.61 16.68 -4.45
N ARG A 162 -7.50 17.35 -3.30
CA ARG A 162 -6.46 18.35 -3.04
C ARG A 162 -5.20 17.64 -2.54
N GLN A 163 -4.07 17.89 -3.18
CA GLN A 163 -2.79 17.42 -2.66
C GLN A 163 -2.49 18.07 -1.32
N LEU A 164 -2.28 17.24 -0.30
CA LEU A 164 -1.86 17.66 1.03
C LEU A 164 -0.35 17.90 1.02
N THR A 165 0.08 18.99 1.61
CA THR A 165 1.51 19.25 1.83
C THR A 165 2.06 18.30 2.90
N LYS A 166 3.38 18.09 2.91
CA LYS A 166 4.04 17.31 3.96
C LYS A 166 3.67 17.79 5.36
N GLN A 167 3.66 19.11 5.56
CA GLN A 167 3.31 19.72 6.85
C GLN A 167 1.86 19.40 7.26
N GLU A 168 0.90 19.43 6.33
CA GLU A 168 -0.49 19.05 6.62
C GLU A 168 -0.64 17.57 6.96
N LEU A 169 0.11 16.70 6.27
CA LEU A 169 0.13 15.27 6.56
C LEU A 169 0.74 14.99 7.94
N GLU A 170 1.86 15.65 8.27
CA GLU A 170 2.47 15.58 9.61
C GLU A 170 1.50 16.05 10.71
N LEU A 171 0.70 17.10 10.44
CA LEU A 171 -0.36 17.55 11.35
C LEU A 171 -1.48 16.52 11.51
N ILE A 172 -1.91 15.85 10.45
CA ILE A 172 -2.95 14.80 10.53
C ILE A 172 -2.50 13.63 11.41
N PHE A 173 -1.21 13.27 11.34
CA PHE A 173 -0.65 12.15 12.08
C PHE A 173 0.02 12.56 13.41
N SER A 174 -0.05 13.82 13.83
CA SER A 174 0.78 14.38 14.91
C SER A 174 0.67 13.61 16.22
N ASP A 175 -0.53 13.16 16.59
CA ASP A 175 -0.80 12.41 17.83
C ASP A 175 -0.08 11.04 17.88
N TYR A 176 0.42 10.59 16.73
CA TYR A 176 1.00 9.27 16.52
C TYR A 176 2.46 9.33 16.04
N LEU A 177 2.97 10.53 15.75
CA LEU A 177 4.36 10.74 15.39
C LEU A 177 5.18 11.05 16.63
N ILE A 178 6.36 10.44 16.73
CA ILE A 178 7.38 10.90 17.66
C ILE A 178 8.08 12.08 17.00
N GLU A 179 8.03 13.24 17.65
CA GLU A 179 8.83 14.39 17.26
C GLU A 179 10.29 13.97 17.20
N SER A 180 10.94 14.20 16.06
CA SER A 180 12.39 14.15 16.02
C SER A 180 12.89 15.26 16.92
N HIS A 181 13.27 14.93 18.16
CA HIS A 181 14.12 15.82 18.94
C HIS A 181 15.34 16.11 18.08
N THR A 182 15.40 17.33 17.53
CA THR A 182 16.64 17.92 17.03
C THR A 182 17.64 17.83 18.17
N SER A 183 18.54 16.86 18.08
CA SER A 183 19.78 16.86 18.85
C SER A 183 20.76 17.79 18.17
#